data_AF-A0ABD0RCC3-F1
#
_entry.id   AF-A0ABD0RCC3-F1
#
_cell.length_a   1.000
_cell.length_b   1.000
_cell.length_c   1.000
_cell.angle_alpha   90.00
_cell.angle_beta   90.00
_cell.angle_gamma   90.00
#
_symmetry.space_group_name_H-M   'P 1'
#
loop_
_entity.id
_entity.type
_entity.pdbx_description
1 polymer ?
#
loop_
_entity_poly.entity_id
_entity_poly.type
_entity_poly.pdbx_seq_one_letter_code
_entity_poly.pdbx_strand_id
1 'polypeptide(L)'
;MAGKGKTAARTLEDLTLDSGYGGAADSFRSSSVSLCCSDTHLSYAHGGNCWHLTESMHSRHNSLDTVNTVLAEDTEILECSGQCAKLPELEEDVPWSLGEVEGALRKDEDLCVGNASREILAKLSALVSRALVRVAREAQRLSLRYARCTKHEIQSAIKMVLSWTISVNCITAALSALSLYNMNTGDKFSRGKSARCGLVFSVGKFFRWMVDSRVALRIHEHAAIYLSACMESLFREVFSRVQRSALVEKENGVPKFSVESLEQAINNDSEL
;
A
#
# COMPACT_ATOMS: atom_id res chain seq x y z
N MET A 1 65.68 -18.41 32.58
CA MET A 1 64.74 -19.52 32.85
C MET A 1 63.52 -19.34 31.96
N ALA A 2 63.21 -20.35 31.16
CA ALA A 2 62.18 -20.34 30.14
C ALA A 2 60.85 -20.91 30.64
N GLY A 3 59.74 -20.44 30.06
CA GLY A 3 58.39 -21.03 30.10
C GLY A 3 57.42 -20.09 29.36
N LYS A 4 57.09 -20.25 28.06
CA LYS A 4 56.13 -21.24 27.48
C LYS A 4 54.86 -21.28 28.34
N GLY A 5 53.68 -20.77 27.98
CA GLY A 5 53.03 -20.52 26.69
C GLY A 5 51.66 -21.21 26.74
N LYS A 6 50.55 -20.53 26.38
CA LYS A 6 49.33 -21.10 25.75
C LYS A 6 48.22 -20.04 25.65
N THR A 7 48.00 -19.58 24.42
CA THR A 7 46.77 -18.98 23.92
C THR A 7 45.68 -20.06 23.87
N ALA A 8 44.60 -19.90 24.63
CA ALA A 8 43.40 -20.74 24.49
C ALA A 8 42.40 -20.01 23.58
N ALA A 9 42.28 -20.50 22.35
CA ALA A 9 41.18 -20.17 21.46
C ALA A 9 39.87 -20.68 22.11
N ARG A 10 38.89 -19.80 22.28
CA ARG A 10 37.54 -20.18 22.74
C ARG A 10 36.67 -20.41 21.51
N THR A 11 36.23 -21.64 21.32
CA THR A 11 35.25 -22.06 20.30
C THR A 11 33.82 -21.71 20.74
N LEU A 12 32.94 -21.51 19.76
CA LEU A 12 31.57 -20.94 19.83
C LEU A 12 30.51 -21.87 20.47
N GLU A 13 30.90 -22.97 21.10
CA GLU A 13 29.99 -24.10 21.36
C GLU A 13 29.55 -24.24 22.82
N ASP A 14 29.90 -23.30 23.70
CA ASP A 14 29.71 -23.45 25.15
C ASP A 14 28.87 -22.32 25.80
N LEU A 15 27.87 -21.80 25.08
CA LEU A 15 26.97 -20.74 25.55
C LEU A 15 25.50 -21.16 25.71
N THR A 16 25.18 -22.45 25.71
CA THR A 16 23.83 -22.90 26.07
C THR A 16 23.80 -23.38 27.51
N LEU A 17 23.72 -22.42 28.44
CA LEU A 17 23.31 -22.72 29.80
C LEU A 17 21.81 -22.95 29.82
N ASP A 18 21.46 -24.22 29.95
CA ASP A 18 20.19 -24.73 30.44
C ASP A 18 19.91 -24.17 31.84
N SER A 19 18.72 -23.62 32.02
CA SER A 19 18.12 -23.39 33.33
C SER A 19 16.64 -23.66 33.17
N GLY A 20 16.28 -24.90 33.49
CA GLY A 20 14.93 -25.40 33.43
C GLY A 20 13.94 -24.62 34.28
N TYR A 21 12.70 -24.61 33.82
CA TYR A 21 11.55 -24.52 34.71
C TYR A 21 10.48 -25.48 34.19
N GLY A 22 10.16 -26.47 35.01
CA GLY A 22 9.23 -27.54 34.69
C GLY A 22 7.76 -27.11 34.75
N GLY A 23 6.94 -27.89 34.04
CA GLY A 23 5.68 -28.42 34.54
C GLY A 23 4.53 -27.45 34.82
N ALA A 24 3.63 -27.31 33.85
CA ALA A 24 2.20 -27.48 34.07
C ALA A 24 1.51 -27.76 32.73
N ALA A 25 1.11 -29.01 32.55
CA ALA A 25 0.01 -29.36 31.67
C ALA A 25 -1.28 -28.88 32.33
N ASP A 26 -2.14 -28.19 31.59
CA ASP A 26 -3.54 -28.60 31.43
C ASP A 26 -4.29 -27.68 30.46
N SER A 27 -5.26 -28.30 29.81
CA SER A 27 -5.86 -27.89 28.55
C SER A 27 -7.24 -27.23 28.73
N PHE A 28 -7.68 -26.57 27.66
CA PHE A 28 -9.05 -26.16 27.31
C PHE A 28 -9.78 -25.16 28.22
N ARG A 29 -9.87 -23.91 27.73
CA ARG A 29 -11.17 -23.21 27.65
C ARG A 29 -11.12 -22.09 26.63
N SER A 30 -11.74 -22.33 25.48
CA SER A 30 -12.13 -21.30 24.52
C SER A 30 -12.97 -20.23 25.23
N SER A 31 -12.57 -18.97 25.09
CA SER A 31 -13.38 -17.82 25.53
C SER A 31 -14.00 -17.18 24.30
N SER A 32 -15.24 -17.58 24.01
CA SER A 32 -16.15 -16.87 23.11
C SER A 32 -16.59 -15.57 23.79
N VAL A 33 -16.18 -14.45 23.20
CA VAL A 33 -16.71 -13.11 23.55
C VAL A 33 -18.13 -13.00 22.99
N SER A 34 -19.10 -13.23 23.87
CA SER A 34 -20.52 -12.98 23.66
C SER A 34 -20.81 -11.50 23.91
N LEU A 35 -21.39 -10.82 22.92
CA LEU A 35 -22.02 -9.51 23.06
C LEU A 35 -23.53 -9.71 23.14
N CYS A 36 -24.15 -9.18 24.20
CA CYS A 36 -25.44 -8.45 24.22
C CYS A 36 -26.05 -8.48 25.62
N CYS A 37 -26.35 -7.29 26.15
CA CYS A 37 -27.62 -6.96 26.82
C CYS A 37 -27.70 -5.43 26.92
N SER A 38 -28.77 -4.88 26.35
CA SER A 38 -29.19 -3.49 26.40
C SER A 38 -29.92 -3.20 27.73
N ASP A 39 -29.79 -2.00 28.28
CA ASP A 39 -30.89 -1.21 28.89
C ASP A 39 -30.35 0.16 29.36
N THR A 40 -30.70 1.24 28.65
CA THR A 40 -31.76 2.23 28.96
C THR A 40 -31.48 3.14 30.16
N HIS A 41 -30.87 4.30 29.90
CA HIS A 41 -31.37 5.56 30.47
C HIS A 41 -31.02 6.75 29.58
N LEU A 42 -32.08 7.44 29.14
CA LEU A 42 -32.07 8.62 28.29
C LEU A 42 -31.59 9.85 29.07
N SER A 43 -30.75 10.69 28.46
CA SER A 43 -30.60 12.11 28.81
C SER A 43 -30.22 12.86 27.53
N TYR A 44 -31.19 13.62 27.01
CA TYR A 44 -31.08 14.42 25.79
C TYR A 44 -30.18 15.65 25.98
N ALA A 45 -29.24 15.88 25.06
CA ALA A 45 -28.79 17.23 24.67
C ALA A 45 -28.08 17.23 23.29
N HIS A 46 -28.76 17.79 22.29
CA HIS A 46 -28.30 18.44 21.06
C HIS A 46 -27.05 17.93 20.27
N GLY A 47 -27.33 17.43 19.06
CA GLY A 47 -26.63 17.84 17.83
C GLY A 47 -25.56 16.88 17.28
N GLY A 48 -25.89 16.12 16.24
CA GLY A 48 -24.91 15.47 15.38
C GLY A 48 -25.34 14.09 14.87
N ASN A 49 -25.48 13.96 13.55
CA ASN A 49 -25.93 12.77 12.83
C ASN A 49 -25.12 11.52 13.24
N CYS A 50 -25.79 10.61 13.96
CA CYS A 50 -25.26 9.29 14.33
C CYS A 50 -25.93 8.24 13.45
N TRP A 51 -25.13 7.42 12.77
CA TRP A 51 -25.59 6.33 11.92
C TRP A 51 -26.34 5.28 12.75
N HIS A 52 -27.66 5.16 12.53
CA HIS A 52 -28.47 4.06 13.04
C HIS A 52 -28.57 2.96 11.98
N LEU A 53 -27.82 1.88 12.18
CA LEU A 53 -27.94 0.66 11.40
C LEU A 53 -28.40 -0.45 12.35
N THR A 54 -29.72 -0.59 12.47
CA THR A 54 -30.36 -1.72 13.14
C THR A 54 -31.50 -2.20 12.25
N GLU A 55 -31.17 -3.07 11.30
CA GLU A 55 -32.18 -3.92 10.67
C GLU A 55 -32.01 -5.34 11.23
N SER A 56 -32.93 -5.68 12.12
CA SER A 56 -33.08 -6.98 12.75
C SER A 56 -33.51 -8.01 11.71
N MET A 57 -32.61 -8.93 11.35
CA MET A 57 -32.91 -10.10 10.54
C MET A 57 -33.52 -11.23 11.39
N HIS A 58 -34.82 -11.14 11.65
CA HIS A 58 -35.62 -12.31 12.04
C HIS A 58 -36.34 -12.84 10.79
N SER A 59 -35.65 -13.73 10.08
CA SER A 59 -36.25 -14.58 9.05
C SER A 59 -37.09 -15.68 9.71
N ARG A 60 -38.40 -15.73 9.37
CA ARG A 60 -39.20 -16.94 9.08
C ARG A 60 -40.70 -16.66 9.19
N HIS A 61 -41.32 -16.19 8.09
CA HIS A 61 -42.66 -16.65 7.76
C HIS A 61 -42.97 -16.56 6.26
N ASN A 62 -43.53 -17.65 5.76
CA ASN A 62 -44.01 -17.85 4.40
C ASN A 62 -45.22 -16.95 4.11
N SER A 63 -45.21 -16.26 2.96
CA SER A 63 -46.40 -16.18 2.11
C SER A 63 -46.03 -15.68 0.71
N LEU A 64 -46.07 -16.59 -0.25
CA LEU A 64 -46.40 -16.29 -1.64
C LEU A 64 -47.85 -15.79 -1.66
N ASP A 65 -48.10 -14.53 -2.00
CA ASP A 65 -49.16 -14.12 -2.94
C ASP A 65 -49.24 -12.58 -2.99
N THR A 66 -48.99 -11.99 -4.16
CA THR A 66 -49.86 -10.94 -4.73
C THR A 66 -49.37 -10.58 -6.12
N VAL A 67 -50.18 -10.97 -7.10
CA VAL A 67 -50.14 -10.52 -8.50
C VAL A 67 -50.99 -9.25 -8.64
N ASN A 68 -50.75 -8.49 -9.72
CA ASN A 68 -51.48 -7.31 -10.27
C ASN A 68 -51.02 -5.92 -9.80
N THR A 69 -50.89 -4.89 -10.66
CA THR A 69 -51.25 -4.73 -12.09
C THR A 69 -50.46 -3.55 -12.69
N VAL A 70 -50.03 -3.76 -13.93
CA VAL A 70 -49.66 -2.78 -14.98
C VAL A 70 -50.21 -1.33 -14.78
N LEU A 71 -49.33 -0.32 -14.84
CA LEU A 71 -49.28 0.77 -15.85
C LEU A 71 -48.52 1.99 -15.32
N ALA A 72 -47.31 2.20 -15.84
CA ALA A 72 -46.85 3.47 -16.39
C ALA A 72 -45.51 3.21 -17.06
N GLU A 73 -45.48 3.34 -18.38
CA GLU A 73 -44.25 3.51 -19.14
C GLU A 73 -43.60 4.80 -18.64
N ASP A 74 -42.56 4.71 -17.81
CA ASP A 74 -41.57 5.76 -17.71
C ASP A 74 -40.21 5.12 -18.01
N THR A 75 -39.86 5.25 -19.28
CA THR A 75 -38.53 4.95 -19.81
C THR A 75 -37.64 6.12 -19.43
N GLU A 76 -37.20 6.22 -18.18
CA GLU A 76 -36.14 7.16 -17.81
C GLU A 76 -35.47 6.77 -16.49
N ILE A 77 -34.19 6.38 -16.60
CA ILE A 77 -33.16 6.57 -15.57
C ILE A 77 -33.31 5.68 -14.33
N LEU A 78 -32.99 4.40 -14.47
CA LEU A 78 -32.32 3.66 -13.40
C LEU A 78 -30.93 3.24 -13.90
N GLU A 79 -30.06 4.24 -14.06
CA GLU A 79 -28.62 4.02 -13.99
C GLU A 79 -28.28 3.57 -12.56
N CYS A 80 -28.49 2.29 -12.28
CA CYS A 80 -27.79 1.59 -11.23
C CYS A 80 -26.32 1.39 -11.67
N SER A 81 -25.61 2.48 -11.98
CA SER A 81 -24.16 2.47 -11.90
C SER A 81 -23.84 2.40 -10.42
N GLY A 82 -23.32 1.27 -9.96
CA GLY A 82 -22.89 1.12 -8.58
C GLY A 82 -22.01 2.31 -8.21
N GLN A 83 -22.49 3.14 -7.28
CA GLN A 83 -21.72 4.22 -6.68
C GLN A 83 -20.58 3.56 -5.87
N CYS A 84 -19.57 3.06 -6.57
CA CYS A 84 -18.25 2.95 -5.98
C CYS A 84 -17.94 4.37 -5.50
N ALA A 85 -17.75 4.55 -4.19
CA ALA A 85 -17.44 5.86 -3.63
C ALA A 85 -16.29 6.45 -4.45
N LYS A 86 -16.59 7.46 -5.29
CA LYS A 86 -15.60 8.11 -6.15
C LYS A 86 -14.52 8.62 -5.19
N LEU A 87 -13.33 8.02 -5.25
CA LEU A 87 -12.22 8.43 -4.41
C LEU A 87 -12.03 9.94 -4.61
N PRO A 88 -11.83 10.72 -3.54
CA PRO A 88 -11.53 12.14 -3.69
C PRO A 88 -10.41 12.32 -4.70
N GLU A 89 -10.67 13.15 -5.71
CA GLU A 89 -9.76 13.43 -6.82
C GLU A 89 -8.60 14.27 -6.25
N LEU A 90 -7.53 13.60 -5.82
CA LEU A 90 -6.28 14.23 -5.36
C LEU A 90 -5.44 14.58 -6.59
N GLU A 91 -5.93 15.50 -7.43
CA GLU A 91 -5.27 15.81 -8.70
C GLU A 91 -4.04 16.73 -8.55
N GLU A 92 -3.84 17.42 -7.43
CA GLU A 92 -2.76 18.43 -7.35
C GLU A 92 -1.63 18.13 -6.36
N ASP A 93 -1.86 17.35 -5.30
CA ASP A 93 -0.82 17.11 -4.29
C ASP A 93 -0.24 15.69 -4.40
N VAL A 94 0.54 15.37 -5.42
CA VAL A 94 1.35 14.13 -5.43
C VAL A 94 2.80 14.42 -5.00
N PRO A 95 3.47 13.53 -4.25
CA PRO A 95 4.82 13.80 -3.72
C PRO A 95 5.96 13.62 -4.74
N TRP A 96 5.69 13.72 -6.04
CA TRP A 96 6.67 13.59 -7.13
C TRP A 96 6.41 14.56 -8.27
N SER A 97 7.46 14.87 -9.02
CA SER A 97 7.42 15.58 -10.30
C SER A 97 7.56 14.60 -11.47
N LEU A 98 7.14 15.00 -12.68
CA LEU A 98 7.32 14.16 -13.88
C LEU A 98 8.80 13.85 -14.17
N GLY A 99 9.72 14.76 -13.84
CA GLY A 99 11.16 14.51 -13.97
C GLY A 99 11.68 13.46 -12.98
N GLU A 100 11.14 13.42 -11.76
CA GLU A 100 11.43 12.34 -10.79
C GLU A 100 10.86 11.01 -11.29
N VAL A 101 9.65 10.99 -11.89
CA VAL A 101 9.07 9.78 -12.49
C VAL A 101 9.97 9.25 -13.61
N GLU A 102 10.34 10.11 -14.56
CA GLU A 102 11.26 9.75 -15.65
C GLU A 102 12.61 9.23 -15.13
N GLY A 103 13.17 9.89 -14.10
CA GLY A 103 14.40 9.44 -13.44
C GLY A 103 14.26 8.07 -12.77
N ALA A 104 13.11 7.77 -12.16
CA ALA A 104 12.83 6.48 -11.53
C ALA A 104 12.73 5.34 -12.55
N LEU A 105 12.19 5.61 -13.75
CA LEU A 105 12.09 4.64 -14.85
C LEU A 105 13.46 4.35 -15.48
N ARG A 106 14.33 5.36 -15.61
CA ARG A 106 15.69 5.20 -16.16
C ARG A 106 16.65 4.38 -15.30
N LYS A 107 16.32 4.15 -14.03
CA LYS A 107 17.18 3.40 -13.11
C LYS A 107 17.31 1.91 -13.50
N ASP A 108 16.39 1.41 -14.31
CA ASP A 108 16.37 0.03 -14.77
C ASP A 108 16.88 -0.03 -16.21
N GLU A 109 18.03 -0.67 -16.44
CA GLU A 109 18.67 -0.72 -17.76
C GLU A 109 17.82 -1.47 -18.80
N ASP A 110 16.97 -2.39 -18.35
CA ASP A 110 16.03 -3.13 -19.20
C ASP A 110 14.88 -2.24 -19.73
N LEU A 111 14.63 -1.10 -19.07
CA LEU A 111 13.59 -0.13 -19.47
C LEU A 111 14.09 0.91 -20.47
N CYS A 112 15.39 0.91 -20.81
CA CYS A 112 16.09 1.94 -21.57
C CYS A 112 15.71 2.02 -23.06
N VAL A 113 14.68 1.28 -23.50
CA VAL A 113 14.10 1.36 -24.85
C VAL A 113 13.19 2.59 -24.94
N GLY A 114 13.82 3.77 -25.04
CA GLY A 114 13.18 5.04 -25.40
C GLY A 114 12.71 5.89 -24.20
N ASN A 115 13.02 7.18 -24.23
CA ASN A 115 12.46 8.13 -23.27
C ASN A 115 10.93 8.16 -23.41
N ALA A 116 10.21 7.83 -22.34
CA ALA A 116 8.75 7.95 -22.31
C ALA A 116 8.34 9.40 -22.62
N SER A 117 7.35 9.58 -23.49
CA SER A 117 6.83 10.93 -23.78
C SER A 117 6.24 11.56 -22.52
N ARG A 118 6.19 12.89 -22.46
CA ARG A 118 5.62 13.62 -21.33
C ARG A 118 4.16 13.23 -21.07
N GLU A 119 3.38 12.98 -22.12
CA GLU A 119 1.98 12.56 -22.04
C GLU A 119 1.85 11.21 -21.35
N ILE A 120 2.73 10.26 -21.67
CA ILE A 120 2.73 8.94 -21.05
C ILE A 120 3.17 9.02 -19.58
N LEU A 121 4.21 9.81 -19.28
CA LEU A 121 4.62 10.06 -17.90
C LEU A 121 3.48 10.67 -17.07
N ALA A 122 2.72 11.62 -17.65
CA ALA A 122 1.57 12.22 -17.00
C ALA A 122 0.44 11.20 -16.76
N LYS A 123 0.13 10.37 -17.76
CA LYS A 123 -0.89 9.32 -17.63
C LYS A 123 -0.50 8.28 -16.58
N LEU A 124 0.75 7.82 -16.59
CA LEU A 124 1.28 6.90 -15.60
C LEU A 124 1.25 7.51 -14.19
N SER A 125 1.63 8.79 -14.06
CA SER A 125 1.52 9.53 -12.80
C SER A 125 0.08 9.57 -12.28
N ALA A 126 -0.91 9.80 -13.14
CA ALA A 126 -2.32 9.82 -12.76
C ALA A 126 -2.86 8.43 -12.35
N LEU A 127 -2.34 7.35 -12.93
CA LEU A 127 -2.72 5.98 -12.55
C LEU A 127 -2.12 5.60 -11.19
N VAL A 128 -0.82 5.85 -11.01
CA VAL A 128 -0.12 5.53 -9.77
C VAL A 128 -0.58 6.44 -8.63
N SER A 129 -1.00 7.68 -8.89
CA SER A 129 -1.59 8.54 -7.85
C SER A 129 -2.86 7.91 -7.27
N ARG A 130 -3.74 7.30 -8.07
CA ARG A 130 -4.93 6.58 -7.59
C ARG A 130 -4.55 5.42 -6.66
N ALA A 131 -3.50 4.67 -6.99
CA ALA A 131 -2.97 3.62 -6.14
C ALA A 131 -2.41 4.19 -4.82
N LEU A 132 -1.65 5.29 -4.87
CA LEU A 132 -1.16 6.01 -3.69
C LEU A 132 -2.31 6.40 -2.74
N VAL A 133 -3.39 6.97 -3.27
CA VAL A 133 -4.57 7.36 -2.46
C VAL A 133 -5.18 6.15 -1.76
N ARG A 134 -5.38 5.04 -2.49
CA ARG A 134 -5.93 3.80 -1.92
C ARG A 134 -5.03 3.24 -0.83
N VAL A 135 -3.72 3.17 -1.07
CA VAL A 135 -2.72 2.74 -0.08
C VAL A 135 -2.75 3.65 1.15
N ALA A 136 -2.83 4.97 0.97
CA ALA A 136 -2.86 5.92 2.07
C ALA A 136 -4.13 5.80 2.92
N ARG A 137 -5.30 5.61 2.30
CA ARG A 137 -6.56 5.36 3.02
C ARG A 137 -6.52 4.06 3.81
N GLU A 138 -5.95 3.02 3.24
CA GLU A 138 -5.81 1.75 3.93
C GLU A 138 -4.78 1.84 5.07
N ALA A 139 -3.66 2.52 4.86
CA ALA A 139 -2.69 2.81 5.92
C ALA A 139 -3.31 3.65 7.05
N GLN A 140 -4.19 4.60 6.71
CA GLN A 140 -4.94 5.40 7.67
C GLN A 140 -5.87 4.52 8.52
N ARG A 141 -6.62 3.62 7.89
CA ARG A 141 -7.49 2.65 8.57
C ARG A 141 -6.70 1.77 9.54
N LEU A 142 -5.55 1.25 9.09
CA LEU A 142 -4.65 0.42 9.91
C LEU A 142 -4.01 1.20 11.08
N SER A 143 -3.79 2.50 10.90
CA SER A 143 -3.18 3.37 11.92
C SER A 143 -4.15 3.80 13.03
N LEU A 144 -5.46 3.60 12.89
CA LEU A 144 -6.48 4.09 13.83
C LEU A 144 -6.26 3.59 15.26
N ARG A 145 -5.80 2.34 15.43
CA ARG A 145 -5.63 1.72 16.76
C ARG A 145 -4.58 2.42 17.62
N TYR A 146 -3.48 2.86 17.01
CA TYR A 146 -2.32 3.41 17.73
C TYR A 146 -2.03 4.87 17.37
N ALA A 147 -2.87 5.47 16.54
CA ALA A 147 -2.72 6.80 15.97
C ALA A 147 -1.31 7.07 15.38
N ARG A 148 -0.66 6.02 14.89
CA ARG A 148 0.68 6.08 14.31
C ARG A 148 0.76 5.24 13.05
N CYS A 149 1.46 5.75 12.05
CA CYS A 149 1.77 5.05 10.82
C CYS A 149 3.26 4.71 10.82
N THR A 150 3.58 3.42 10.81
CA THR A 150 4.94 2.88 10.71
C THR A 150 5.13 2.12 9.39
N LYS A 151 6.32 1.56 9.19
CA LYS A 151 6.56 0.67 8.04
C LYS A 151 5.58 -0.51 7.97
N HIS A 152 5.05 -0.96 9.11
CA HIS A 152 4.14 -2.11 9.17
C HIS A 152 2.77 -1.77 8.61
N GLU A 153 2.20 -0.60 8.94
CA GLU A 153 0.93 -0.16 8.38
C GLU A 153 1.05 0.04 6.86
N ILE A 154 2.14 0.63 6.38
CA ILE A 154 2.39 0.77 4.93
C ILE A 154 2.56 -0.59 4.24
N GLN A 155 3.35 -1.50 4.82
CA GLN A 155 3.55 -2.83 4.26
C GLN A 155 2.22 -3.60 4.13
N SER A 156 1.37 -3.55 5.16
CA SER A 156 0.05 -4.19 5.14
C SER A 156 -0.89 -3.51 4.13
N ALA A 157 -0.91 -2.17 4.07
CA ALA A 157 -1.72 -1.44 3.10
C ALA A 157 -1.34 -1.78 1.65
N ILE A 158 -0.05 -1.86 1.35
CA ILE A 158 0.44 -2.27 0.02
C ILE A 158 -0.05 -3.66 -0.37
N LYS A 159 0.00 -4.63 0.55
CA LYS A 159 -0.50 -6.01 0.31
C LYS A 159 -2.01 -6.09 0.15
N MET A 160 -2.75 -5.18 0.77
CA MET A 160 -4.22 -5.16 0.69
C MET A 160 -4.73 -4.46 -0.58
N VAL A 161 -3.97 -3.49 -1.10
CA VAL A 161 -4.40 -2.64 -2.21
C VAL A 161 -3.87 -3.13 -3.56
N LEU A 162 -2.64 -3.65 -3.61
CA LEU A 162 -2.00 -4.11 -4.85
C LEU A 162 -2.13 -5.62 -5.01
N SER A 163 -2.07 -6.11 -6.25
CA SER A 163 -1.99 -7.53 -6.56
C SER A 163 -0.75 -8.17 -5.93
N TRP A 164 -0.79 -9.51 -5.77
CA TRP A 164 0.21 -10.24 -5.01
C TRP A 164 1.65 -9.97 -5.48
N THR A 165 1.94 -10.18 -6.75
CA THR A 165 3.31 -10.03 -7.30
C THR A 165 3.80 -8.59 -7.19
N ILE A 166 2.95 -7.62 -7.53
CA ILE A 166 3.26 -6.18 -7.45
C ILE A 166 3.55 -5.78 -6.01
N SER A 167 2.73 -6.25 -5.05
CA SER A 167 2.92 -5.97 -3.63
C SER A 167 4.24 -6.53 -3.11
N VAL A 168 4.61 -7.75 -3.51
CA VAL A 168 5.87 -8.41 -3.14
C VAL A 168 7.06 -7.63 -3.68
N ASN A 169 7.02 -7.20 -4.96
CA ASN A 169 8.08 -6.41 -5.57
C ASN A 169 8.24 -5.04 -4.88
N CYS A 170 7.12 -4.34 -4.62
CA CYS A 170 7.12 -3.08 -3.89
C CYS A 170 7.72 -3.21 -2.48
N ILE A 171 7.35 -4.25 -1.73
CA ILE A 171 7.88 -4.49 -0.39
C ILE A 171 9.36 -4.85 -0.43
N THR A 172 9.79 -5.63 -1.42
CA THR A 172 11.21 -5.97 -1.61
C THR A 172 12.03 -4.71 -1.87
N ALA A 173 11.55 -3.81 -2.72
CA ALA A 173 12.19 -2.52 -2.96
C ALA A 173 12.26 -1.66 -1.68
N ALA A 174 11.19 -1.62 -0.89
CA ALA A 174 11.14 -0.90 0.38
C ALA A 174 12.11 -1.46 1.44
N LEU A 175 12.23 -2.79 1.54
CA LEU A 175 13.19 -3.45 2.42
C LEU A 175 14.63 -3.11 2.02
N SER A 176 14.94 -3.16 0.73
CA SER A 176 16.26 -2.77 0.20
C SER A 176 16.58 -1.31 0.50
N ALA A 177 15.63 -0.39 0.26
CA ALA A 177 15.78 1.03 0.56
C ALA A 177 16.01 1.28 2.07
N LEU A 178 15.25 0.62 2.94
CA LEU A 178 15.43 0.73 4.39
C LEU A 178 16.77 0.14 4.85
N SER A 179 17.22 -0.96 4.25
CA SER A 179 18.53 -1.56 4.53
C SER A 179 19.65 -0.58 4.21
N LEU A 180 19.63 0.04 3.03
CA LEU A 180 20.59 1.07 2.64
C LEU A 180 20.56 2.27 3.59
N TYR A 181 19.37 2.72 3.98
CA TYR A 181 19.21 3.82 4.94
C TYR A 181 19.89 3.54 6.29
N ASN A 182 19.73 2.31 6.80
CA ASN A 182 20.27 1.87 8.09
C ASN A 182 21.77 1.59 8.04
N MET A 183 22.27 1.02 6.94
CA MET A 183 23.69 0.68 6.78
C MET A 183 24.57 1.88 6.42
N ASN A 184 23.98 2.98 5.97
CA ASN A 184 24.72 4.20 5.68
C ASN A 184 25.14 4.90 7.00
N THR A 185 26.27 4.47 7.56
CA THR A 185 26.89 4.95 8.80
C THR A 185 27.75 6.20 8.62
N GLY A 186 27.94 6.66 7.38
CA GLY A 186 28.58 7.95 7.09
C GLY A 186 27.83 9.12 7.73
N ASP A 187 28.51 10.26 7.87
CA ASP A 187 27.99 11.45 8.55
C ASP A 187 26.54 11.72 8.14
N LYS A 188 25.60 11.47 9.07
CA LYS A 188 24.15 11.34 8.78
C LYS A 188 23.54 12.59 8.17
N PHE A 189 24.31 13.69 8.20
CA PHE A 189 23.97 15.02 7.72
C PHE A 189 24.62 15.37 6.36
N SER A 190 25.57 14.56 5.87
CA SER A 190 26.27 14.82 4.60
C SER A 190 25.43 14.49 3.36
N ARG A 191 24.42 13.61 3.49
CA ARG A 191 23.58 13.14 2.38
C ARG A 191 22.10 13.16 2.76
N GLY A 192 21.25 13.63 1.85
CA GLY A 192 19.80 13.65 2.04
C GLY A 192 19.19 12.25 2.19
N LYS A 193 18.03 12.15 2.86
CA LYS A 193 17.37 10.87 3.18
C LYS A 193 17.19 9.95 1.96
N SER A 194 16.69 10.48 0.84
CA SER A 194 16.53 9.69 -0.40
C SER A 194 17.83 9.14 -0.94
N ALA A 195 18.91 9.94 -0.93
CA ALA A 195 20.22 9.50 -1.37
C ALA A 195 20.77 8.37 -0.48
N ARG A 196 20.44 8.37 0.82
CA ARG A 196 20.80 7.27 1.73
C ARG A 196 19.98 6.01 1.49
N CYS A 197 18.76 6.14 0.98
CA CYS A 197 17.89 5.02 0.59
C CYS A 197 18.15 4.52 -0.85
N GLY A 198 18.99 5.22 -1.64
CA GLY A 198 19.18 4.94 -3.06
C GLY A 198 17.92 5.20 -3.92
N LEU A 199 17.05 6.12 -3.48
CA LEU A 199 15.80 6.46 -4.17
C LEU A 199 15.96 7.74 -4.98
N VAL A 200 15.28 7.79 -6.13
CA VAL A 200 15.07 9.02 -6.91
C VAL A 200 14.00 9.87 -6.23
N PHE A 201 12.93 9.24 -5.75
CA PHE A 201 11.83 9.93 -5.07
C PHE A 201 12.26 10.52 -3.73
N SER A 202 11.77 11.73 -3.44
CA SER A 202 12.06 12.43 -2.18
C SER A 202 11.30 11.84 -0.99
N VAL A 203 12.00 11.15 -0.10
CA VAL A 203 11.45 10.63 1.18
C VAL A 203 10.86 11.77 2.01
N GLY A 204 11.45 12.97 1.93
CA GLY A 204 10.94 14.16 2.61
C GLY A 204 9.60 14.64 2.05
N LYS A 205 9.43 14.65 0.72
CA LYS A 205 8.15 15.00 0.08
C LYS A 205 7.07 14.00 0.44
N PHE A 206 7.37 12.70 0.40
CA PHE A 206 6.44 11.66 0.83
C PHE A 206 6.07 11.77 2.31
N PHE A 207 7.04 12.03 3.19
CA PHE A 207 6.76 12.27 4.60
C PHE A 207 5.82 13.47 4.79
N ARG A 208 6.12 14.60 4.14
CA ARG A 208 5.28 15.80 4.20
C ARG A 208 3.87 15.51 3.66
N TRP A 209 3.77 14.87 2.52
CA TRP A 209 2.51 14.49 1.90
C TRP A 209 1.67 13.58 2.81
N MET A 210 2.29 12.62 3.49
CA MET A 210 1.58 11.75 4.46
C MET A 210 1.02 12.56 5.64
N VAL A 211 1.74 13.59 6.10
CA VAL A 211 1.29 14.49 7.17
C VAL A 211 0.11 15.32 6.69
N ASP A 212 0.26 15.96 5.53
CA ASP A 212 -0.74 16.87 4.96
C ASP A 212 -2.03 16.10 4.59
N SER A 213 -1.89 14.88 4.09
CA SER A 213 -2.99 13.95 3.79
C SER A 213 -3.61 13.27 5.02
N ARG A 214 -3.08 13.55 6.22
CA ARG A 214 -3.53 13.01 7.51
C ARG A 214 -3.59 11.48 7.55
N VAL A 215 -2.56 10.83 7.03
CA VAL A 215 -2.45 9.35 7.06
C VAL A 215 -2.47 8.83 8.52
N ALA A 216 -1.81 9.52 9.45
CA ALA A 216 -1.92 9.28 10.89
C ALA A 216 -1.50 10.51 11.68
N LEU A 217 -1.82 10.56 12.99
CA LEU A 217 -1.37 11.64 13.87
C LEU A 217 0.16 11.67 14.02
N ARG A 218 0.79 10.49 14.00
CA ARG A 218 2.25 10.34 14.05
C ARG A 218 2.72 9.50 12.88
N ILE A 219 3.64 10.02 12.09
CA ILE A 219 4.24 9.30 10.95
C ILE A 219 5.68 8.99 11.29
N HIS A 220 6.04 7.71 11.25
CA HIS A 220 7.41 7.26 11.45
C HIS A 220 8.22 7.47 10.15
N GLU A 221 9.50 7.82 10.24
CA GLU A 221 10.32 8.04 9.04
C GLU A 221 10.42 6.80 8.14
N HIS A 222 10.53 5.60 8.73
CA HIS A 222 10.49 4.34 7.98
C HIS A 222 9.18 4.13 7.19
N ALA A 223 8.06 4.72 7.62
CA ALA A 223 6.81 4.66 6.86
C ALA A 223 6.94 5.45 5.55
N ALA A 224 7.53 6.64 5.62
CA ALA A 224 7.80 7.46 4.43
C ALA A 224 8.84 6.79 3.50
N ILE A 225 9.88 6.15 4.04
CA ILE A 225 10.84 5.36 3.24
C ILE A 225 10.11 4.24 2.49
N TYR A 226 9.28 3.47 3.20
CA TYR A 226 8.50 2.38 2.59
C TYR A 226 7.58 2.90 1.50
N LEU A 227 6.78 3.94 1.77
CA LEU A 227 5.84 4.46 0.80
C LEU A 227 6.56 5.01 -0.45
N SER A 228 7.65 5.76 -0.26
CA SER A 228 8.45 6.30 -1.37
C SER A 228 9.01 5.18 -2.25
N ALA A 229 9.63 4.17 -1.63
CA ALA A 229 10.25 3.06 -2.34
C ALA A 229 9.21 2.18 -3.06
N CYS A 230 8.07 1.91 -2.41
CA CYS A 230 6.96 1.17 -3.02
C CYS A 230 6.41 1.92 -4.23
N MET A 231 6.17 3.23 -4.14
CA MET A 231 5.66 3.99 -5.28
C MET A 231 6.68 4.04 -6.42
N GLU A 232 7.97 4.26 -6.13
CA GLU A 232 9.03 4.22 -7.14
C GLU A 232 9.12 2.84 -7.84
N SER A 233 8.93 1.76 -7.07
CA SER A 233 8.86 0.40 -7.61
C SER A 233 7.60 0.15 -8.44
N LEU A 234 6.46 0.67 -8.03
CA LEU A 234 5.19 0.54 -8.74
C LEU A 234 5.27 1.22 -10.12
N PHE A 235 5.88 2.41 -10.21
CA PHE A 235 6.13 3.07 -11.49
C PHE A 235 6.94 2.18 -12.44
N ARG A 236 8.03 1.58 -11.97
CA ARG A 236 8.85 0.66 -12.77
C ARG A 236 8.08 -0.60 -13.17
N GLU A 237 7.33 -1.19 -12.24
CA GLU A 237 6.56 -2.41 -12.49
C GLU A 237 5.52 -2.20 -13.59
N VAL A 238 4.67 -1.16 -13.45
CA VAL A 238 3.64 -0.80 -14.43
C VAL A 238 4.29 -0.52 -15.79
N PHE A 239 5.31 0.34 -15.81
CA PHE A 239 5.98 0.69 -17.05
C PHE A 239 6.62 -0.52 -17.76
N SER A 240 7.29 -1.40 -17.01
CA SER A 240 7.91 -2.61 -17.56
C SER A 240 6.89 -3.55 -18.19
N ARG A 241 5.71 -3.72 -17.55
CA ARG A 241 4.64 -4.58 -18.06
C ARG A 241 4.07 -4.04 -19.36
N VAL A 242 3.85 -2.73 -19.41
CA VAL A 242 3.36 -2.06 -20.60
C VAL A 242 4.39 -2.16 -21.73
N GLN A 243 5.68 -1.94 -21.45
CA GLN A 243 6.74 -2.06 -22.46
C GLN A 243 6.84 -3.48 -23.00
N ARG A 244 6.76 -4.51 -22.13
CA ARG A 244 6.74 -5.92 -22.56
C ARG A 244 5.52 -6.21 -23.45
N SER A 245 4.34 -5.72 -23.10
CA SER A 245 3.13 -5.86 -23.92
C SER A 245 3.29 -5.18 -25.29
N ALA A 246 3.83 -3.96 -25.34
CA ALA A 246 4.08 -3.23 -26.58
C ALA A 246 5.15 -3.88 -27.48
N LEU A 247 6.12 -4.61 -26.91
CA LEU A 247 7.11 -5.38 -27.69
C LEU A 247 6.49 -6.60 -28.38
N VAL A 248 5.43 -7.18 -27.81
CA VAL A 248 4.70 -8.32 -28.42
C VAL A 248 3.87 -7.86 -29.62
N GLU A 249 3.29 -6.65 -29.56
CA GLU A 249 2.42 -6.06 -30.59
C GLU A 249 3.17 -5.40 -31.77
N LYS A 250 4.43 -5.75 -32.03
CA LYS A 250 5.24 -5.13 -33.09
C LYS A 250 4.71 -5.40 -34.50
N GLU A 251 3.90 -4.50 -35.03
CA GLU A 251 3.70 -4.31 -36.45
C GLU A 251 4.82 -3.36 -36.98
N ASN A 252 5.63 -3.81 -37.95
CA ASN A 252 6.67 -3.02 -38.64
C ASN A 252 7.98 -2.68 -37.88
N GLY A 253 8.30 -3.36 -36.78
CA GLY A 253 9.68 -3.42 -36.24
C GLY A 253 10.12 -2.27 -35.32
N VAL A 254 9.37 -1.18 -35.21
CA VAL A 254 9.63 -0.08 -34.25
C VAL A 254 8.52 -0.04 -33.21
N PRO A 255 8.80 -0.33 -31.92
CA PRO A 255 7.80 -0.24 -30.87
C PRO A 255 7.41 1.22 -30.66
N LYS A 256 6.22 1.62 -31.12
CA LYS A 256 5.68 2.96 -30.89
C LYS A 256 4.88 2.93 -29.58
N PHE A 257 5.48 3.46 -28.52
CA PHE A 257 4.83 3.58 -27.23
C PHE A 257 3.89 4.79 -27.25
N SER A 258 2.57 4.55 -27.35
CA SER A 258 1.53 5.59 -27.31
C SER A 258 0.70 5.51 -26.02
N VAL A 259 -0.14 6.52 -25.77
CA VAL A 259 -1.05 6.54 -24.62
C VAL A 259 -2.11 5.43 -24.76
N GLU A 260 -2.56 5.15 -25.97
CA GLU A 260 -3.52 4.08 -26.26
C GLU A 260 -2.91 2.71 -25.96
N SER A 261 -1.65 2.46 -26.37
CA SER A 261 -0.95 1.22 -26.04
C SER A 261 -0.74 1.07 -24.52
N LEU A 262 -0.52 2.17 -23.80
CA LEU A 262 -0.45 2.17 -22.34
C LEU A 262 -1.78 1.70 -21.72
N GLU A 263 -2.90 2.30 -22.13
CA GLU A 263 -4.23 1.94 -21.63
C GLU A 263 -4.60 0.50 -21.98
N GLN A 264 -4.34 0.08 -23.22
CA GLN A 264 -4.60 -1.29 -23.67
C GLN A 264 -3.79 -2.32 -22.88
N ALA A 265 -2.50 -2.09 -22.66
CA ALA A 265 -1.65 -3.00 -21.90
C ALA A 265 -2.09 -3.11 -20.44
N ILE A 266 -2.49 -2.00 -19.81
CA ILE A 266 -3.02 -2.00 -18.45
C ILE A 266 -4.33 -2.78 -18.39
N ASN A 267 -5.26 -2.52 -19.30
CA ASN A 267 -6.56 -3.20 -19.32
C ASN A 267 -6.45 -4.72 -19.58
N ASN A 268 -5.36 -5.16 -20.22
CA ASN A 268 -5.09 -6.57 -20.54
C ASN A 268 -4.26 -7.30 -19.46
N ASP A 269 -3.64 -6.58 -18.53
CA ASP A 269 -2.88 -7.17 -17.43
C ASP A 269 -3.78 -7.30 -16.20
N SER A 270 -4.09 -8.52 -15.78
CA SER A 270 -5.03 -8.78 -14.68
C SER A 270 -4.51 -8.32 -13.30
N GLU A 271 -3.23 -7.98 -13.19
CA GLU A 271 -2.62 -7.51 -11.95
C GLU A 271 -2.52 -5.98 -11.85
N LEU A 272 -2.74 -5.25 -12.96
CA LEU A 272 -2.71 -3.78 -13.05
C LEU A 272 -4.12 -3.16 -12.95
#